data_AF-A0A183U0Q4-F1
#
_entry.id   AF-A0A183U0Q4-F1
#
_cell.length_a   1.000
_cell.length_b   1.000
_cell.length_c   1.000
_cell.angle_alpha   90.00
_cell.angle_beta   90.00
_cell.angle_gamma   90.00
#
_symmetry.space_group_name_H-M   'P 1'
#
loop_
_entity.id
_entity.type
_entity.pdbx_description
1 polymer ?
#
loop_
_entity_poly.entity_id
_entity_poly.type
_entity_poly.pdbx_seq_one_letter_code
_entity_poly.pdbx_strand_id
1 'polypeptide(L)' 'MSIPEVVKRIKAEIETVEQIADLKLIRPKAFPDERGFFVESYNAIEWSNELSFNEIFKQVSHRKFFDVFSP' A
#
# COMPACT_ATOMS: atom_id res chain seq x y z
N MET A 1 15.88 -3.77 -18.99
CA MET A 1 15.34 -3.85 -17.61
C MET A 1 14.18 -4.82 -17.62
N SER A 2 14.24 -5.91 -16.85
CA SER A 2 13.08 -6.78 -16.67
C SER A 2 12.11 -6.11 -15.70
N ILE A 3 10.85 -5.97 -16.10
CA ILE A 3 9.81 -5.48 -15.20
C ILE A 3 9.60 -6.57 -14.13
N PRO A 4 9.73 -6.28 -12.83
CA PRO A 4 9.47 -7.25 -11.79
C PRO A 4 8.01 -7.71 -11.84
N GLU A 5 7.79 -9.01 -11.69
CA GLU A 5 6.46 -9.60 -11.73
C GLU A 5 5.66 -9.16 -10.49
N VAL A 6 4.45 -8.67 -10.71
CA VAL A 6 3.55 -8.29 -9.63
C VAL A 6 2.84 -9.53 -9.13
N VAL A 7 3.04 -9.88 -7.86
CA VAL A 7 2.37 -11.01 -7.22
C VAL A 7 0.90 -10.70 -7.01
N LYS A 8 0.01 -11.57 -7.52
CA LYS A 8 -1.43 -11.48 -7.31
C LYS A 8 -1.77 -11.64 -5.83
N ARG A 9 -2.45 -10.65 -5.25
CA ARG A 9 -2.93 -10.63 -3.86
C ARG A 9 -4.42 -10.29 -3.84
N ILE A 10 -5.24 -11.29 -3.50
CA ILE A 10 -6.70 -11.17 -3.43
C ILE A 10 -7.13 -10.48 -2.11
N LYS A 11 -6.30 -10.57 -1.07
CA LYS A 11 -6.49 -9.91 0.23
C LYS A 11 -5.26 -9.07 0.58
N ALA A 12 -5.47 -8.03 1.38
CA ALA A 12 -4.36 -7.28 1.95
C ALA A 12 -3.62 -8.16 2.97
N GLU A 13 -2.30 -8.07 2.98
CA GLU A 13 -1.47 -8.72 4.00
C GLU A 13 -1.10 -7.67 5.04
N ILE A 14 -1.49 -7.91 6.29
CA ILE A 14 -1.25 -6.99 7.41
C ILE A 14 -0.16 -7.60 8.29
N GLU A 15 0.96 -6.91 8.39
CA GLU A 15 2.09 -7.28 9.25
C GLU A 15 2.18 -6.30 10.43
N THR A 16 2.40 -6.85 11.63
CA THR A 16 2.64 -6.04 12.84
C THR A 16 4.14 -5.88 13.02
N VAL A 17 4.60 -4.65 13.25
CA VAL A 17 6.02 -4.37 13.51
C VAL A 17 6.22 -4.34 15.03
N GLU A 18 6.75 -5.43 15.59
CA GLU A 18 6.84 -5.61 17.06
C GLU A 18 7.63 -4.50 17.79
N GLN A 19 8.56 -3.85 17.08
CA GLN A 19 9.42 -2.81 17.66
C GLN A 19 8.70 -1.47 17.83
N ILE A 20 7.56 -1.27 17.17
CA ILE A 20 6.83 0.01 17.18
C ILE A 20 5.35 -0.27 17.43
N ALA A 21 4.88 0.11 18.62
CA ALA A 21 3.47 -0.04 18.98
C ALA A 21 2.56 0.62 17.94
N ASP A 22 1.44 -0.05 17.64
CA ASP A 22 0.39 0.38 16.70
C ASP A 22 0.81 0.53 15.23
N LEU A 23 2.08 0.27 14.88
CA LEU A 23 2.53 0.26 13.49
C LEU A 23 2.09 -1.02 12.77
N LYS A 24 1.37 -0.83 11.66
CA LYS A 24 1.00 -1.90 10.72
C LYS A 24 1.66 -1.66 9.37
N LEU A 25 2.34 -2.67 8.84
CA LEU A 25 2.79 -2.69 7.45
C LEU A 25 1.71 -3.39 6.61
N ILE A 26 1.10 -2.63 5.70
CA ILE A 26 0.04 -3.15 4.82
C ILE A 26 0.59 -3.36 3.43
N ARG A 27 0.52 -4.62 2.99
CA ARG A 27 0.80 -5.05 1.62
C ARG A 27 -0.54 -5.10 0.88
N PRO A 28 -0.78 -4.20 -0.10
CA PRO A 28 -2.12 -4.01 -0.66
C PRO A 28 -2.53 -5.15 -1.59
N LYS A 29 -3.83 -5.25 -1.87
CA LYS A 29 -4.32 -6.17 -2.90
C LYS A 29 -3.77 -5.77 -4.26
N ALA A 30 -3.40 -6.76 -5.06
CA ALA A 30 -2.80 -6.56 -6.36
C ALA A 30 -3.37 -7.57 -7.36
N PHE A 31 -3.79 -7.07 -8.52
CA PHE A 31 -4.47 -7.83 -9.56
C PHE A 31 -3.71 -7.61 -10.87
N PRO A 32 -2.65 -8.41 -11.13
CA PRO A 32 -1.93 -8.37 -12.40
C PRO A 32 -2.74 -9.02 -13.52
N ASP A 33 -2.61 -8.50 -14.74
CA ASP A 33 -3.11 -9.07 -15.98
C ASP A 33 -2.19 -8.72 -17.16
N GLU A 34 -2.56 -9.12 -18.39
CA GLU A 34 -1.76 -8.86 -19.60
C GLU A 34 -1.61 -7.36 -19.93
N ARG A 35 -2.43 -6.47 -19.35
CA ARG A 35 -2.43 -5.03 -19.59
C ARG A 35 -1.60 -4.27 -18.53
N GLY A 36 -1.22 -4.94 -17.46
CA GLY A 36 -0.48 -4.35 -16.34
C GLY A 36 -0.98 -4.89 -15.00
N PHE A 37 -1.26 -3.99 -14.05
CA PHE A 37 -1.79 -4.38 -12.74
C PHE A 37 -2.70 -3.30 -12.16
N PHE A 38 -3.68 -3.75 -11.40
CA PHE A 38 -4.51 -2.89 -10.55
C PHE A 38 -4.17 -3.13 -9.09
N VAL A 39 -4.12 -2.08 -8.27
CA VAL A 39 -3.86 -2.17 -6.83
C VAL A 39 -4.96 -1.45 -6.08
N GLU A 40 -5.62 -2.16 -5.18
CA GLU A 40 -6.51 -1.55 -4.18
C GLU A 40 -5.66 -1.29 -2.93
N SER A 41 -5.17 -0.06 -2.80
CA SER A 41 -4.29 0.35 -1.70
C SER A 41 -5.03 0.81 -0.45
N TYR A 42 -6.35 1.04 -0.53
CA TYR A 42 -7.18 1.49 0.58
C TYR A 42 -8.63 1.03 0.39
N ASN A 43 -9.26 0.49 1.45
CA ASN A 43 -10.69 0.21 1.50
C ASN A 43 -11.24 0.51 2.90
N ALA A 44 -12.11 1.53 3.03
CA ALA A 44 -12.58 2.01 4.33
C ALA A 44 -13.32 0.93 5.13
N ILE A 45 -14.12 0.11 4.46
CA ILE A 45 -14.95 -0.92 5.11
C ILE A 45 -14.04 -2.05 5.60
N GLU A 46 -13.10 -2.50 4.77
CA GLU A 46 -12.11 -3.51 5.14
C GLU A 46 -11.26 -3.06 6.33
N TRP A 47 -10.77 -1.81 6.31
CA TRP A 47 -9.88 -1.30 7.35
C TRP A 47 -10.61 -1.03 8.66
N SER A 48 -11.87 -0.60 8.59
CA SER A 48 -12.73 -0.51 9.76
C SER A 48 -12.91 -1.88 10.42
N ASN A 49 -13.15 -2.92 9.62
CA ASN A 49 -13.40 -4.28 10.12
C ASN A 49 -12.13 -4.99 10.62
N GLU A 50 -11.02 -4.89 9.89
CA GLU A 50 -9.79 -5.65 10.17
C GLU A 50 -8.86 -4.94 11.15
N LEU A 51 -8.86 -3.60 11.15
CA LEU A 51 -7.92 -2.79 11.92
C LEU A 51 -8.60 -1.88 12.96
N SER A 52 -9.94 -1.89 13.04
CA SER A 52 -10.70 -0.88 13.80
C SER A 52 -10.35 0.56 13.38
N PHE A 53 -9.88 0.73 12.14
CA PHE A 53 -9.38 2.00 11.62
C PHE A 53 -10.48 2.74 10.86
N ASN A 54 -10.93 3.86 11.41
CA ASN A 54 -12.03 4.67 10.88
C ASN A 54 -11.56 6.11 10.69
N GLU A 55 -10.92 6.40 9.56
CA GLU A 55 -10.32 7.70 9.27
C GLU A 55 -11.20 8.55 8.34
N ILE A 56 -11.26 9.86 8.61
CA ILE A 56 -11.93 10.82 7.73
C ILE A 56 -10.83 11.55 6.96
N PHE A 57 -10.55 11.12 5.73
CA PHE A 57 -9.56 11.77 4.87
C PHE A 57 -9.77 13.29 4.80
N LYS A 58 -8.79 14.04 5.30
CA LYS A 58 -8.78 15.51 5.20
C LYS A 58 -7.93 16.00 4.04
N GLN A 59 -6.87 15.28 3.71
CA GLN A 59 -5.93 15.65 2.67
C GLN A 59 -5.18 14.42 2.17
N VAL A 60 -4.78 14.44 0.90
CA VAL A 60 -3.81 13.50 0.31
C VAL A 60 -2.58 14.29 -0.12
N SER A 61 -1.40 13.80 0.24
CA SER A 61 -0.13 14.41 -0.14
C SER A 61 0.58 13.52 -1.15
N HIS A 62 1.10 14.11 -2.21
CA HIS A 62 1.94 13.44 -3.21
C HIS A 62 3.25 14.22 -3.35
N ARG A 63 4.38 13.53 -3.20
CA ARG A 63 5.71 14.13 -3.37
C ARG A 63 6.55 13.29 -4.33
N LYS A 64 7.30 13.98 -5.18
CA LYS A 64 8.34 13.39 -6.02
C LYS A 64 9.68 13.86 -5.47
N PHE A 65 10.57 12.91 -5.19
CA PHE A 65 11.95 13.21 -4.85
C PHE A 65 12.78 13.13 -6.13
N PHE A 66 13.57 14.17 -6.39
CA PHE A 66 14.60 14.15 -7.43
C PHE A 66 15.93 14.05 -6.72
N ASP A 67 16.72 13.03 -7.06
CA ASP A 67 18.10 12.95 -6.59
C ASP A 67 18.87 14.12 -7.21
N VAL A 68 19.20 15.12 -6.40
CA VAL A 68 20.15 16.16 -6.79
C VAL A 68 21.54 15.55 -6.64
N PHE A 69 21.98 14.81 -7.66
CA PHE A 69 23.40 14.64 -7.87
C PHE A 69 23.97 16.02 -8.19
N SER A 70 24.48 16.70 -7.17
CA SER A 70 25.33 17.87 -7.36
C SER A 70 26.59 17.39 -8.08
N PRO A 71 27.06 18.09 -9.13
CA PRO A 71 28.33 17.79 -9.79
C PRO A 71 29.51 17.91 -8.82
#